data_AF-A0A841V6V9-F1
#
_entry.id   AF-A0A841V6V9-F1
#
_cell.length_a   1.000
_cell.length_b   1.000
_cell.length_c   1.000
_cell.angle_alpha   90.00
_cell.angle_beta   90.00
_cell.angle_gamma   90.00
#
_symmetry.space_group_name_H-M   'P 1'
#
loop_
_entity.id
_entity.type
_entity.pdbx_description
1 polymer ?
#
loop_
_entity_poly.entity_id
_entity_poly.type
_entity_poly.pdbx_seq_one_letter_code
_entity_poly.pdbx_strand_id
1 'polypeptide(L)'
;MSETSKVKDSRIDLRVTQEQKELLEKAASLRGISLSAYTLLHLLPIAKQDIDTQERLILSDRDRDLFMSIIENPPELQGNLKTAIKKYRDKYGQ
;
A
#
# COMPACT_ATOMS: atom_id res chain seq x y z
N MET A 1 -6.47 4.78 30.40
CA MET A 1 -5.12 4.52 29.83
C MET A 1 -4.90 5.60 28.78
N SER A 2 -4.02 6.57 29.06
CA SER A 2 -3.82 7.72 28.18
C SER A 2 -3.15 7.27 26.89
N GLU A 3 -3.81 7.48 25.75
CA GLU A 3 -3.17 7.44 24.44
C GLU A 3 -2.07 8.51 24.43
N THR A 4 -0.81 8.08 24.44
CA THR A 4 0.31 8.97 24.13
C THR A 4 0.17 9.37 22.67
N SER A 5 -0.41 10.54 22.40
CA SER A 5 -0.42 11.15 21.07
C SER A 5 1.02 11.20 20.55
N LYS A 6 1.34 10.43 19.50
CA LYS A 6 2.66 10.47 18.86
C LYS A 6 3.01 11.92 18.51
N VAL A 7 4.20 12.36 18.93
CA VAL A 7 4.70 13.71 18.65
C VAL A 7 4.81 13.88 17.13
N LYS A 8 4.23 14.95 16.59
CA LYS A 8 4.35 15.32 15.17
C LYS A 8 5.67 16.05 14.92
N ASP A 9 6.78 15.29 14.88
CA ASP A 9 8.14 15.82 14.72
C ASP A 9 8.63 15.89 13.26
N SER A 10 7.99 15.13 12.38
CA SER A 10 8.36 14.99 10.97
C SER A 10 7.69 16.05 10.10
N ARG A 11 8.39 16.56 9.07
CA ARG A 11 7.94 17.63 8.18
C ARG A 11 7.87 17.17 6.72
N ILE A 12 6.95 17.78 5.97
CA ILE A 12 6.82 17.64 4.51
C ILE A 12 7.00 19.05 3.92
N ASP A 13 8.04 19.21 3.09
CA ASP A 13 8.31 20.45 2.38
C ASP A 13 7.83 20.33 0.92
N LEU A 14 6.95 21.25 0.51
CA LEU A 14 6.38 21.28 -0.84
C LEU A 14 6.72 22.60 -1.53
N ARG A 15 7.19 22.53 -2.77
CA ARG A 15 7.30 23.68 -3.65
C ARG A 15 6.13 23.65 -4.62
N VAL A 16 5.39 24.75 -4.69
CA VAL A 16 4.21 24.92 -5.52
C VAL A 16 4.27 26.26 -6.24
N THR A 17 3.54 26.38 -7.34
CA THR A 17 3.33 27.69 -7.98
C THR A 17 2.42 28.56 -7.12
N GLN A 18 2.41 29.87 -7.37
CA GLN A 18 1.52 30.81 -6.69
C GLN A 18 0.03 30.43 -6.89
N GLU A 19 -0.34 30.09 -8.13
CA GLU A 19 -1.70 29.67 -8.48
C GLU A 19 -2.13 28.40 -7.72
N GLN A 20 -1.25 27.40 -7.63
CA GLN A 20 -1.51 26.18 -6.86
C GLN A 20 -1.70 26.48 -5.37
N LYS A 21 -0.88 27.38 -4.81
CA LYS A 21 -1.00 27.80 -3.42
C LYS A 21 -2.34 28.49 -3.15
N GLU A 22 -2.71 29.46 -3.97
CA GLU A 22 -3.98 30.21 -3.82
C GLU A 22 -5.20 29.28 -3.93
N LEU A 23 -5.17 28.34 -4.87
CA LEU A 23 -6.22 27.33 -5.01
C LEU A 23 -6.39 26.50 -3.74
N LEU A 24 -5.28 25.97 -3.20
CA LEU A 24 -5.30 25.14 -1.99
C LEU A 24 -5.70 25.95 -0.76
N GLU A 25 -5.24 27.19 -0.61
CA GLU A 25 -5.61 28.08 0.50
C GLU A 25 -7.09 28.46 0.46
N LYS A 26 -7.64 28.73 -0.72
CA LYS A 26 -9.08 28.96 -0.90
C LYS A 26 -9.88 27.73 -0.50
N ALA A 27 -9.48 26.55 -0.95
CA ALA A 27 -10.18 25.30 -0.62
C ALA A 27 -10.11 24.98 0.88
N ALA A 28 -8.96 25.20 1.52
CA ALA A 28 -8.79 25.06 2.97
C ALA A 28 -9.66 26.05 3.75
N SER A 29 -9.72 27.30 3.29
CA SER A 29 -10.54 28.36 3.90
C SER A 29 -12.05 28.03 3.83
N LEU A 30 -12.53 27.53 2.69
CA LEU A 30 -13.93 27.10 2.53
C LEU A 30 -14.30 25.94 3.46
N ARG A 31 -13.31 25.12 3.85
CA ARG A 31 -13.48 24.01 4.82
C ARG A 31 -13.26 24.45 6.27
N GLY A 32 -12.82 25.70 6.51
CA GLY A 32 -12.52 26.22 7.85
C GLY A 32 -11.30 25.56 8.51
N ILE A 33 -10.34 25.07 7.74
CA ILE A 33 -9.14 24.38 8.24
C ILE A 33 -7.86 25.00 7.67
N SER A 34 -6.71 24.76 8.31
CA SER A 34 -5.42 25.24 7.81
C SER A 34 -5.05 24.56 6.49
N LEU A 35 -4.19 25.22 5.69
CA LEU A 35 -3.62 24.63 4.47
C LEU A 35 -2.95 23.27 4.76
N SER A 36 -2.16 23.18 5.84
CA SER A 36 -1.50 21.93 6.24
C SER A 36 -2.49 20.81 6.59
N ALA A 37 -3.57 21.13 7.31
CA ALA A 37 -4.61 20.18 7.64
C ALA A 37 -5.38 19.75 6.38
N TYR A 38 -5.70 20.69 5.49
CA TYR A 38 -6.33 20.41 4.21
C TYR A 38 -5.49 19.47 3.34
N THR A 39 -4.18 19.73 3.23
CA THR A 39 -3.25 18.90 2.47
C THR A 39 -3.21 17.48 3.05
N LEU A 40 -3.01 17.31 4.36
CA LEU A 40 -2.95 15.99 4.97
C LEU A 40 -4.28 15.23 4.85
N LEU A 41 -5.41 15.93 5.02
CA LEU A 41 -6.75 15.35 4.92
C LEU A 41 -7.00 14.69 3.55
N HIS A 42 -6.50 15.29 2.47
CA HIS A 42 -6.70 14.78 1.12
C HIS A 42 -5.56 13.86 0.64
N LEU A 43 -4.31 14.13 1.04
CA LEU A 43 -3.15 13.36 0.59
C LEU A 43 -3.08 11.97 1.26
N LEU A 44 -3.41 11.86 2.55
CA LEU A 44 -3.28 10.59 3.27
C LEU A 44 -4.20 9.48 2.75
N PRO A 45 -5.48 9.71 2.44
CA PRO A 45 -6.34 8.69 1.84
C PRO A 45 -5.83 8.21 0.48
N ILE A 46 -5.36 9.14 -0.36
CA ILE A 46 -4.80 8.82 -1.69
C ILE A 46 -3.56 7.94 -1.53
N ALA A 47 -2.61 8.35 -0.70
CA ALA A 47 -1.39 7.58 -0.47
C ALA A 47 -1.70 6.16 0.07
N LYS A 48 -2.69 6.01 0.95
CA LYS A 48 -3.15 4.70 1.43
C LYS A 48 -3.73 3.86 0.30
N GLN A 49 -4.58 4.45 -0.54
CA GLN A 49 -5.18 3.76 -1.68
C GLN A 49 -4.12 3.31 -2.70
N ASP A 50 -3.12 4.15 -2.96
CA ASP A 50 -2.02 3.82 -3.88
C ASP A 50 -1.24 2.61 -3.37
N ILE A 51 -0.93 2.58 -2.06
CA ILE A 51 -0.27 1.42 -1.41
C ILE A 51 -1.17 0.19 -1.49
N ASP A 52 -2.43 0.30 -1.06
CA ASP A 52 -3.38 -0.81 -1.07
C ASP A 52 -3.54 -1.40 -2.49
N THR A 53 -3.53 -0.57 -3.52
CA THR A 53 -3.66 -1.02 -4.92
C THR A 53 -2.46 -1.85 -5.38
N GLN A 54 -1.26 -1.56 -4.88
CA GLN A 54 -0.04 -2.29 -5.25
C GLN A 54 0.21 -3.51 -4.38
N GLU A 55 -0.16 -3.46 -3.10
CA GLU A 55 0.17 -4.50 -2.13
C GLU A 55 -0.96 -5.51 -1.91
N ARG A 56 -2.19 -5.20 -2.33
CA ARG A 56 -3.35 -6.06 -2.14
C ARG A 56 -3.75 -6.76 -3.42
N LEU A 57 -3.77 -8.09 -3.38
CA LEU A 57 -4.35 -8.92 -4.41
C LEU A 57 -5.82 -9.21 -4.07
N ILE A 58 -6.74 -8.61 -4.82
CA ILE A 58 -8.19 -8.87 -4.69
C ILE A 58 -8.56 -10.02 -5.63
N LEU A 59 -8.98 -11.15 -5.04
CA LEU A 59 -9.43 -12.32 -5.79
C LEU A 59 -10.91 -12.21 -6.14
N SER A 60 -11.29 -12.72 -7.32
CA SER A 60 -12.68 -13.06 -7.60
C SER A 60 -13.14 -14.20 -6.68
N ASP A 61 -14.46 -14.40 -6.53
CA ASP A 61 -14.96 -15.54 -5.73
C ASP A 61 -14.40 -16.88 -6.23
N ARG A 62 -14.32 -17.05 -7.56
CA ARG A 62 -13.73 -18.24 -8.17
C ARG A 62 -12.26 -18.42 -7.78
N ASP A 63 -11.47 -17.36 -7.87
CA ASP A 63 -10.03 -17.45 -7.59
C ASP A 63 -9.77 -17.60 -6.09
N ARG A 64 -10.62 -17.01 -5.24
CA ARG A 64 -10.62 -17.21 -3.79
C ARG A 64 -10.85 -18.69 -3.46
N ASP A 65 -11.90 -19.29 -4.01
CA ASP A 65 -12.26 -20.68 -3.72
C ASP A 65 -11.16 -21.63 -4.22
N LEU A 66 -10.59 -21.34 -5.39
CA LEU A 66 -9.42 -22.06 -5.90
C LEU A 66 -8.22 -21.92 -4.95
N PHE A 67 -7.88 -20.71 -4.55
CA PHE A 67 -6.76 -20.44 -3.65
C PHE A 67 -6.93 -21.15 -2.30
N MET A 68 -8.13 -21.10 -1.71
CA MET A 68 -8.43 -21.80 -0.46
C MET A 68 -8.33 -23.32 -0.63
N SER A 69 -8.88 -23.89 -1.70
CA SER A 69 -8.79 -25.33 -1.95
C SER A 69 -7.35 -25.83 -2.11
N ILE A 70 -6.47 -25.02 -2.72
CA ILE A 70 -5.04 -25.31 -2.88
C ILE A 70 -4.30 -25.24 -1.54
N ILE A 71 -4.66 -24.29 -0.65
CA ILE A 71 -4.07 -24.22 0.69
C ILE A 71 -4.48 -25.43 1.54
N GLU A 72 -5.76 -25.79 1.51
CA GLU A 72 -6.30 -26.92 2.27
C GLU A 72 -5.78 -28.27 1.74
N ASN A 73 -5.66 -28.39 0.42
CA ASN A 73 -5.25 -29.61 -0.28
C ASN A 73 -4.07 -29.29 -1.21
N PRO A 74 -2.86 -29.10 -0.65
CA PRO A 74 -1.69 -28.72 -1.44
C PRO A 74 -1.36 -29.82 -2.45
N PRO A 75 -1.23 -29.48 -3.74
CA PRO A 75 -0.89 -30.46 -4.76
C PRO A 75 0.55 -30.95 -4.59
N GLU A 76 0.81 -32.18 -5.00
CA GLU A 76 2.18 -32.68 -5.01
C GLU A 76 3.06 -31.89 -5.98
N LEU A 77 4.30 -31.63 -5.57
CA LEU A 77 5.27 -30.96 -6.42
C LEU A 77 5.66 -31.87 -7.60
N GLN A 78 5.31 -31.45 -8.81
CA GLN A 78 5.54 -32.24 -10.02
C GLN A 78 6.15 -31.42 -11.16
N GLY A 79 6.62 -32.13 -12.20
CA GLY A 79 7.06 -31.53 -13.47
C GLY A 79 8.27 -30.60 -13.38
N ASN A 80 8.25 -29.55 -14.19
CA ASN A 80 9.38 -28.64 -14.40
C ASN A 80 9.80 -27.90 -13.12
N LEU A 81 8.85 -27.58 -12.23
CA LEU A 81 9.16 -26.88 -10.97
C LEU A 81 10.00 -27.77 -10.03
N LYS A 82 9.68 -29.06 -9.92
CA LYS A 82 10.48 -30.03 -9.16
C LYS A 82 11.92 -30.11 -9.68
N THR A 83 12.08 -30.17 -11.00
CA THR A 83 13.39 -30.22 -11.65
C THR A 83 14.17 -28.93 -11.46
N ALA A 84 13.52 -27.77 -11.56
CA ALA A 84 14.14 -26.46 -11.35
C ALA A 84 14.65 -26.31 -9.91
N ILE A 85 13.86 -26.69 -8.91
CA ILE A 85 14.27 -26.70 -7.50
C ILE A 85 15.48 -27.63 -7.29
N LYS A 86 15.46 -28.84 -7.87
CA LYS A 86 16.58 -29.78 -7.80
C LYS A 86 17.86 -29.17 -8.39
N LYS A 87 17.78 -28.62 -9.61
CA LYS A 87 18.92 -27.96 -10.28
C LYS A 87 19.48 -26.80 -9.46
N TYR A 88 18.62 -26.01 -8.83
CA TYR A 88 19.05 -24.91 -7.98
C TYR A 88 19.83 -25.43 -6.76
N ARG A 89 19.31 -26.46 -6.07
CA ARG A 89 20.01 -27.10 -4.94
C ARG A 89 21.33 -27.74 -5.35
N ASP A 90 21.38 -28.43 -6.49
CA ASP A 90 22.61 -29.07 -6.98
C ASP A 90 23.69 -28.02 -7.35
N LYS A 91 23.27 -26.82 -7.80
CA LYS A 91 24.18 -25.75 -8.25
C LYS A 91 24.62 -24.79 -7.14
N TYR A 92 23.77 -24.56 -6.14
CA TYR A 92 23.98 -23.54 -5.11
C TYR A 92 23.83 -24.06 -3.67
N GLY A 93 23.52 -25.34 -3.50
CA GLY A 93 23.37 -25.96 -2.19
C GLY A 93 24.71 -26.03 -1.45
N GLN A 94 24.76 -25.39 -0.29
CA GLN A 94 25.46 -25.92 0.88
C GLN A 94 24.65 -27.06 1.47
#